data_AF-A0A2J8NH01-F1
#
_entry.id   AF-A0A2J8NH01-F1
#
_cell.length_a   1.000
_cell.length_b   1.000
_cell.length_c   1.000
_cell.angle_alpha   90.00
_cell.angle_beta   90.00
_cell.angle_gamma   90.00
#
_symmetry.space_group_name_H-M   'P 1'
#
loop_
_entity.id
_entity.type
_entity.pdbx_description
1 polymer ?
#
loop_
_entity_poly.entity_id
_entity_poly.type
_entity_poly.pdbx_seq_one_letter_code
_entity_poly.pdbx_strand_id
1 'polypeptide(L)'
;MPDNRQPRNRQPRIRSGNEPRSAPAMEPDGRGAWAHSRAALDRLEKLLRCSRCTNILREPVCLGGCEHIFCSNIFGLRPVDYTDDESMKSLLLLPEKNESSSASHCSVMNTGQRRDGPLVLIGSGLSSEQQKMLSELAAILKAKKYTEFDSTVTHVVVPGDAVQSTLKCMLGILNGCWILKFEWVKACLRRKVCEQEEKYEIPEGPRRSRLNREQL
;
A
#
# COMPACT_ATOMS: atom_id res chain seq x y z
N MET A 1 18.55 -12.88 -71.33
CA MET A 1 19.71 -11.99 -71.08
C MET A 1 19.22 -10.56 -71.16
N PRO A 2 19.46 -9.70 -70.15
CA PRO A 2 18.91 -9.72 -68.79
C PRO A 2 17.90 -8.56 -68.57
N ASP A 3 16.75 -8.80 -67.96
CA ASP A 3 16.41 -8.51 -66.56
C ASP A 3 17.12 -7.27 -65.95
N ASN A 4 16.45 -6.11 -66.00
CA ASN A 4 16.90 -4.89 -65.33
C ASN A 4 15.96 -4.60 -64.13
N ARG A 5 16.09 -5.42 -63.07
CA ARG A 5 15.45 -5.16 -61.78
C ARG A 5 16.19 -4.03 -61.07
N GLN A 6 15.63 -2.83 -61.14
CA GLN A 6 15.89 -1.82 -60.11
C GLN A 6 15.21 -2.26 -58.80
N PRO A 7 15.90 -2.30 -57.65
CA PRO A 7 15.25 -2.58 -56.38
C PRO A 7 14.37 -1.38 -56.01
N ARG A 8 13.04 -1.57 -56.00
CA ARG A 8 12.12 -0.65 -55.33
C ARG A 8 12.50 -0.58 -53.86
N ASN A 9 13.09 0.53 -53.45
CA ASN A 9 13.33 0.88 -52.06
C ASN A 9 11.96 1.06 -51.35
N ARG A 10 11.39 -0.04 -50.85
CA ARG A 10 10.20 -0.01 -49.99
C ARG A 10 10.69 0.07 -48.55
N GLN A 11 10.88 1.29 -48.06
CA GLN A 11 10.92 1.52 -46.62
C GLN A 11 9.59 1.05 -46.01
N PRO A 12 9.59 0.20 -44.97
CA PRO A 12 8.37 -0.08 -44.22
C PRO A 12 7.94 1.21 -43.51
N ARG A 13 6.74 1.70 -43.80
CA ARG A 13 6.07 2.71 -42.96
C ARG A 13 5.79 2.07 -41.61
N ILE A 14 6.68 2.30 -40.65
CA ILE A 14 6.40 2.07 -39.25
C ILE A 14 5.31 3.08 -38.86
N ARG A 15 4.09 2.61 -38.62
CA ARG A 15 3.07 3.41 -37.93
C ARG A 15 3.52 3.55 -36.49
N SER A 16 4.28 4.60 -36.19
CA SER A 16 4.51 5.07 -34.83
C SER A 16 3.18 5.58 -34.29
N GLY A 17 2.50 4.76 -33.48
CA GLY A 17 1.23 5.11 -32.84
C GLY A 17 1.36 6.02 -31.62
N ASN A 18 2.53 6.62 -31.41
CA ASN A 18 2.80 7.53 -30.30
C ASN A 18 3.18 8.91 -30.84
N GLU A 19 2.24 9.59 -31.49
CA GLU A 19 2.23 11.05 -31.37
C GLU A 19 1.54 11.38 -30.05
N PRO A 20 2.16 12.19 -29.17
CA PRO A 20 1.46 12.71 -28.00
C PRO A 20 0.30 13.54 -28.54
N ARG A 21 -0.92 13.01 -28.44
CA ARG A 21 -2.12 13.84 -28.60
C ARG A 21 -1.95 14.99 -27.62
N SER A 22 -1.87 16.21 -28.13
CA SER A 22 -2.08 17.41 -27.32
C SER A 22 -3.35 17.17 -26.53
N ALA A 23 -3.22 17.14 -25.20
CA ALA A 23 -4.38 17.07 -24.33
C ALA A 23 -5.30 18.23 -24.77
N PRO A 24 -6.59 17.98 -25.07
CA PRO A 24 -7.49 19.09 -25.30
C PRO A 24 -7.39 19.98 -24.07
N ALA A 25 -7.12 21.27 -24.28
CA ALA A 25 -7.22 22.27 -23.24
C ALA A 25 -8.61 22.09 -22.63
N MET A 26 -8.67 21.56 -21.41
CA MET A 26 -9.93 21.43 -20.68
C MET A 26 -10.32 22.84 -20.28
N GLU A 27 -11.13 23.47 -21.13
CA GLU A 27 -12.05 24.50 -20.70
C GLU A 27 -12.94 23.88 -19.60
N PRO A 28 -13.23 24.63 -18.51
CA PRO A 28 -13.87 24.07 -17.33
C PRO A 28 -15.38 23.98 -17.55
N ASP A 29 -15.80 23.06 -18.42
CA ASP A 29 -17.21 22.73 -18.61
C ASP A 29 -17.59 21.50 -17.79
N GLY A 30 -18.59 21.70 -16.94
CA GLY A 30 -19.36 20.61 -16.35
C GLY A 30 -19.05 20.35 -14.88
N ARG A 31 -19.85 21.00 -14.03
CA ARG A 31 -20.13 20.67 -12.63
C ARG A 31 -20.41 19.17 -12.34
N GLY A 32 -20.49 18.30 -13.37
CA GLY A 32 -20.84 16.88 -13.32
C GLY A 32 -19.71 15.85 -13.52
N ALA A 33 -18.51 16.21 -14.01
CA ALA A 33 -17.49 15.20 -14.38
C ALA A 33 -16.99 14.32 -13.21
N TRP A 34 -17.06 14.84 -11.97
CA TRP A 34 -16.62 14.15 -10.75
C TRP A 34 -17.77 13.85 -9.78
N ALA A 35 -19.02 13.86 -10.26
CA ALA A 35 -20.20 13.66 -9.41
C ALA A 35 -20.12 12.32 -8.63
N HIS A 36 -19.69 11.26 -9.30
CA HIS A 36 -19.53 9.94 -8.69
C HIS A 36 -18.43 9.90 -7.64
N SER A 37 -17.27 10.52 -7.91
CA SER A 37 -16.15 10.58 -6.96
C SER A 37 -16.48 11.45 -5.76
N ARG A 38 -17.18 12.58 -5.96
CA ARG A 38 -17.70 13.40 -4.85
C ARG A 38 -18.68 12.62 -4.00
N ALA A 39 -19.65 11.93 -4.61
CA ALA A 39 -20.59 11.09 -3.88
C ALA A 39 -19.91 9.92 -3.14
N ALA A 40 -18.81 9.37 -3.69
CA ALA A 40 -18.01 8.35 -3.01
C ALA A 40 -17.26 8.94 -1.80
N LEU A 41 -16.65 10.12 -1.94
CA LEU A 41 -15.97 10.80 -0.85
C LEU A 41 -16.94 11.23 0.27
N ASP A 42 -18.13 11.73 -0.06
CA ASP A 42 -19.17 12.05 0.92
C ASP A 42 -19.60 10.83 1.74
N ARG A 43 -19.71 9.66 1.06
CA ARG A 43 -20.04 8.40 1.74
C ARG A 43 -18.91 7.95 2.64
N LEU A 44 -17.68 8.03 2.16
CA LEU A 44 -16.49 7.69 2.95
C LEU A 44 -16.37 8.61 4.17
N GLU A 45 -16.58 9.91 4.00
CA GLU A 45 -16.55 10.89 5.09
C GLU A 45 -17.57 10.53 6.17
N LYS A 46 -18.82 10.21 5.79
CA LYS A 46 -19.85 9.77 6.74
C LYS A 46 -19.46 8.51 7.51
N LEU A 47 -18.80 7.56 6.85
CA LEU A 47 -18.31 6.32 7.49
C LEU A 47 -17.14 6.57 8.44
N LEU A 48 -16.31 7.58 8.16
CA LEU A 48 -15.17 7.96 8.99
C LEU A 48 -15.55 8.92 10.14
N ARG A 49 -16.82 9.36 10.23
CA ARG A 49 -17.26 10.22 11.34
C ARG A 49 -17.54 9.40 12.60
N CYS A 50 -17.07 9.91 13.73
CA CYS A 50 -17.38 9.37 15.05
C CYS A 50 -18.88 9.45 15.34
N SER A 51 -19.48 8.37 15.83
CA SER A 51 -20.89 8.35 16.25
C SER A 51 -21.20 9.25 17.45
N ARG A 52 -20.18 9.69 18.20
CA ARG A 52 -20.35 10.52 19.40
C ARG A 52 -20.02 12.00 19.16
N CYS A 53 -18.86 12.29 18.57
CA CYS A 53 -18.40 13.67 18.38
C CYS A 53 -18.56 14.19 16.95
N THR A 54 -18.99 13.35 16.00
CA THR A 54 -19.22 13.68 14.58
C THR A 54 -17.99 14.16 13.79
N ASN A 55 -16.81 14.19 14.43
CA ASN A 55 -15.54 14.50 13.79
C ASN A 55 -15.03 13.31 12.97
N ILE A 56 -14.26 13.61 11.92
CA ILE A 56 -13.59 12.61 11.10
C ILE A 56 -12.46 11.95 11.90
N LEU A 57 -12.46 10.63 11.96
CA LEU A 57 -11.39 9.78 12.51
C LEU A 57 -10.05 10.11 11.82
N ARG A 58 -9.14 10.75 12.56
CA ARG A 58 -7.80 11.10 12.05
C ARG A 58 -6.76 10.03 12.36
N GLU A 59 -6.79 9.52 13.59
CA GLU A 59 -5.86 8.50 14.10
C GLU A 59 -6.67 7.43 14.84
N PRO A 60 -7.19 6.43 14.11
CA PRO A 60 -7.93 5.34 14.74
C PRO A 60 -6.99 4.51 15.61
N VAL A 61 -7.30 4.38 16.90
CA VAL A 61 -6.56 3.52 17.83
C VAL A 61 -7.41 2.28 18.12
N CYS A 62 -6.86 1.10 17.80
CA CYS A 62 -7.42 -0.17 18.25
C CYS A 62 -6.86 -0.46 19.65
N LEU A 63 -7.71 -0.39 20.67
CA LEU A 63 -7.38 -0.95 21.98
C LEU A 63 -7.63 -2.45 21.85
N GLY A 64 -6.57 -3.23 21.64
CA GLY A 64 -6.65 -4.68 21.42
C GLY A 64 -7.60 -5.37 22.41
N GLY A 65 -8.41 -6.30 21.92
CA GLY A 65 -9.39 -7.05 22.71
C GLY A 65 -10.87 -6.75 22.41
N CYS A 66 -11.19 -5.73 21.61
CA CYS A 66 -12.55 -5.53 21.06
C CYS A 66 -12.53 -4.76 19.73
N GLU A 67 -13.58 -4.88 18.91
CA GLU A 67 -13.70 -4.25 17.57
C GLU A 67 -13.93 -2.71 17.60
N HIS A 68 -13.66 -2.04 18.72
CA HIS A 68 -13.95 -0.62 18.88
C HIS A 68 -12.78 0.27 18.45
N ILE A 69 -13.05 1.13 17.46
CA ILE A 69 -12.13 2.18 17.01
C ILE A 69 -12.47 3.48 17.74
N PHE A 70 -11.53 4.00 18.53
CA PHE A 70 -11.70 5.27 19.23
C PHE A 70 -11.02 6.41 18.47
N CYS A 71 -11.66 7.59 18.45
CA CYS A 71 -11.04 8.82 17.96
C CYS A 71 -10.26 9.48 19.10
N SER A 72 -8.98 9.81 18.86
CA SER A 72 -8.33 10.88 19.61
C SER A 72 -9.03 12.21 19.30
N ASN A 73 -9.14 13.09 20.28
CA ASN A 73 -9.64 14.45 20.01
C ASN A 73 -8.58 15.30 19.27
N ILE A 74 -8.89 16.58 19.02
CA ILE A 74 -7.99 17.50 18.31
C ILE A 74 -6.64 17.74 19.03
N PHE A 75 -6.52 17.30 20.28
CA PHE A 75 -5.31 17.38 21.11
C PHE A 75 -4.59 16.02 21.23
N GLY A 76 -5.06 14.97 20.54
CA GLY A 76 -4.46 13.63 20.62
C GLY A 76 -4.84 12.84 21.88
N LEU A 77 -5.76 13.33 22.70
CA LEU A 77 -6.14 12.71 23.97
C LEU A 77 -7.34 11.75 23.79
N ARG A 78 -7.26 10.60 24.46
CA ARG A 78 -8.35 9.61 24.56
C ARG A 78 -9.24 9.91 25.77
N PRO A 79 -10.46 9.34 25.84
CA PRO A 79 -11.35 9.57 26.98
C PRO A 79 -10.77 9.22 28.36
N VAL A 80 -9.87 8.23 28.44
CA VAL A 80 -9.17 7.86 29.69
C VAL A 80 -8.17 8.93 30.14
N ASP A 81 -7.60 9.70 29.21
CA ASP A 81 -6.58 10.71 29.50
C ASP A 81 -7.17 12.00 30.11
N TYR A 82 -8.50 12.07 30.26
CA TYR A 82 -9.24 13.19 30.85
C TYR A 82 -9.66 12.98 32.29
N THR A 83 -9.40 11.81 32.86
CA THR A 83 -9.80 11.50 34.23
C THR A 83 -8.59 11.10 35.06
N ASP A 84 -8.49 11.72 36.25
CA ASP A 84 -7.49 11.37 37.26
C ASP A 84 -8.03 10.36 38.27
N ASP A 85 -9.34 10.05 38.22
CA ASP A 85 -10.00 9.16 39.15
C ASP A 85 -9.74 7.68 38.79
N GLU A 86 -9.09 6.95 39.69
CA GLU A 86 -8.68 5.55 39.46
C GLU A 86 -9.87 4.59 39.27
N SER A 87 -11.02 4.88 39.86
CA SER A 87 -12.24 4.09 39.65
C SER A 87 -12.85 4.34 38.26
N MET A 88 -12.76 5.57 37.78
CA MET A 88 -13.22 5.96 36.45
C MET A 88 -12.24 5.52 35.36
N LYS A 89 -10.93 5.53 35.63
CA LYS A 89 -9.90 4.95 34.75
C LYS A 89 -10.13 3.47 34.54
N SER A 90 -10.40 2.71 35.59
CA SER A 90 -10.64 1.25 35.53
C SER A 90 -11.96 0.85 34.85
N LEU A 91 -12.92 1.76 34.68
CA LEU A 91 -14.12 1.54 33.85
C LEU A 91 -13.86 1.87 32.37
N LEU A 92 -13.02 2.86 32.09
CA LEU A 92 -12.63 3.26 30.74
C LEU A 92 -11.53 2.35 30.16
N LEU A 93 -10.76 1.71 31.02
CA LEU A 93 -9.85 0.60 30.75
C LEU A 93 -10.61 -0.70 31.04
N LEU A 94 -11.30 -1.27 30.05
CA LEU A 94 -12.04 -2.52 30.24
C LEU A 94 -11.11 -3.60 30.85
N PRO A 95 -11.63 -4.45 31.77
CA PRO A 95 -10.81 -5.46 32.42
C PRO A 95 -10.39 -6.55 31.44
N GLU A 96 -9.09 -6.82 31.39
CA GLU A 96 -8.54 -8.09 30.91
C GLU A 96 -9.14 -9.21 31.77
N LYS A 97 -10.20 -9.86 31.28
CA LYS A 97 -10.64 -11.12 31.89
C LYS A 97 -9.79 -12.24 31.28
N ASN A 98 -8.69 -12.51 31.98
CA ASN A 98 -7.73 -13.60 31.81
C ASN A 98 -8.28 -14.84 31.09
N GLU A 99 -7.76 -15.11 29.89
CA GLU A 99 -7.14 -16.39 29.59
C GLU A 99 -5.69 -16.08 29.24
N SER A 100 -4.76 -16.70 29.97
CA SER A 100 -3.35 -16.34 30.03
C SER A 100 -2.69 -16.06 28.68
N SER A 101 -2.23 -14.84 28.49
CA SER A 101 -1.08 -14.53 27.65
C SER A 101 -0.47 -13.28 28.24
N SER A 102 0.71 -13.42 28.83
CA SER A 102 1.47 -12.30 29.37
C SER A 102 1.52 -11.18 28.34
N ALA A 103 0.91 -10.04 28.65
CA ALA A 103 1.25 -8.78 28.01
C ALA A 103 2.69 -8.49 28.41
N SER A 104 3.64 -9.11 27.70
CA SER A 104 5.02 -8.70 27.74
C SER A 104 5.00 -7.24 27.37
N HIS A 105 5.46 -6.40 28.29
CA HIS A 105 5.95 -5.08 27.94
C HIS A 105 6.89 -5.29 26.75
N CYS A 106 6.43 -4.98 25.54
CA CYS A 106 7.26 -5.09 24.36
C CYS A 106 8.27 -3.95 24.45
N SER A 107 9.35 -4.18 25.19
CA SER A 107 10.63 -3.53 24.93
C SER A 107 10.82 -3.58 23.43
N VAL A 108 11.09 -2.42 22.82
CA VAL A 108 11.42 -2.26 21.40
C VAL A 108 12.38 -3.38 20.98
N MET A 109 11.83 -4.45 20.43
CA MET A 109 12.59 -5.60 19.99
C MET A 109 12.72 -5.48 18.48
N ASN A 110 13.93 -5.07 18.10
CA ASN A 110 14.57 -5.26 16.80
C ASN A 110 13.66 -5.12 15.57
N THR A 111 13.67 -3.93 14.98
CA THR A 111 12.98 -3.53 13.74
C THR A 111 13.56 -4.21 12.49
N GLY A 112 13.69 -5.54 12.46
CA GLY A 112 14.34 -6.20 11.33
C GLY A 112 14.18 -7.72 11.21
N GLN A 113 13.43 -8.39 12.09
CA GLN A 113 13.16 -9.81 11.87
C GLN A 113 12.05 -9.97 10.83
N ARG A 114 12.45 -10.35 9.62
CA ARG A 114 11.54 -10.85 8.59
C ARG A 114 10.75 -12.00 9.19
N ARG A 115 9.42 -11.98 9.05
CA ARG A 115 8.63 -13.19 9.29
C ARG A 115 9.19 -14.26 8.35
N ASP A 116 9.62 -15.40 8.89
CA ASP A 116 10.23 -16.55 8.17
C ASP A 116 9.27 -17.24 7.16
N GLY A 117 8.20 -16.55 6.77
CA GLY A 117 7.20 -17.03 5.84
C GLY A 117 7.63 -16.92 4.37
N PRO A 118 6.99 -17.70 3.48
CA PRO A 118 7.29 -17.66 2.06
C PRO A 118 6.98 -16.27 1.47
N LEU A 119 7.94 -15.73 0.71
CA LEU A 119 7.78 -14.48 -0.03
C LEU A 119 6.72 -14.63 -1.13
N VAL A 120 5.78 -13.70 -1.17
CA VAL A 120 4.75 -13.59 -2.22
C VAL A 120 4.75 -12.18 -2.78
N LEU A 121 5.11 -12.06 -4.06
CA LEU A 121 5.34 -10.81 -4.78
C LEU A 121 4.20 -10.53 -5.77
N ILE A 122 3.78 -9.28 -5.87
CA ILE A 122 2.85 -8.80 -6.90
C ILE A 122 3.32 -7.46 -7.47
N GLY A 123 3.11 -7.27 -8.78
CA GLY A 123 3.39 -6.00 -9.45
C GLY A 123 2.12 -5.16 -9.61
N SER A 124 2.19 -3.86 -9.28
CA SER A 124 1.12 -2.90 -9.49
C SER A 124 1.54 -1.82 -10.48
N GLY A 125 0.92 -1.77 -11.67
CA GLY A 125 1.23 -0.77 -12.69
C GLY A 125 2.59 -0.94 -13.36
N LEU A 126 3.21 -2.12 -13.25
CA LEU A 126 4.49 -2.43 -13.89
C LEU A 126 4.31 -2.70 -15.40
N SER A 127 5.28 -2.26 -16.21
CA SER A 127 5.37 -2.61 -17.63
C SER A 127 5.65 -4.11 -17.82
N SER A 128 5.46 -4.64 -19.04
CA SER A 128 5.76 -6.05 -19.36
C SER A 128 7.21 -6.43 -19.05
N GLU A 129 8.16 -5.51 -19.30
CA GLU A 129 9.58 -5.72 -19.00
C GLU A 129 9.82 -5.76 -17.49
N GLN A 130 9.23 -4.83 -16.74
CA GLN A 130 9.31 -4.82 -15.28
C GLN A 130 8.65 -6.07 -14.66
N GLN A 131 7.54 -6.54 -15.23
CA GLN A 131 6.89 -7.77 -14.83
C GLN A 131 7.78 -9.00 -15.06
N LYS A 132 8.53 -9.03 -16.15
CA LYS A 132 9.49 -10.11 -16.45
C LYS A 132 10.64 -10.11 -15.45
N MET A 133 11.21 -8.94 -15.15
CA MET A 133 12.24 -8.80 -14.11
C MET A 133 11.73 -9.24 -12.72
N LEU A 134 10.49 -8.91 -12.38
CA LEU A 134 9.87 -9.37 -11.14
C LEU A 134 9.69 -10.90 -11.10
N SER A 135 9.36 -11.53 -12.23
CA SER A 135 9.29 -12.99 -12.33
C SER A 135 10.67 -13.64 -12.16
N GLU A 136 11.72 -13.07 -12.76
CA GLU A 136 13.09 -13.54 -12.58
C GLU A 136 13.52 -13.45 -11.11
N LEU A 137 13.19 -12.33 -10.45
CA LEU A 137 13.48 -12.15 -9.04
C LEU A 137 12.75 -13.18 -8.18
N ALA A 138 11.47 -13.45 -8.46
CA ALA A 138 10.70 -14.44 -7.73
C ALA A 138 11.38 -15.83 -7.79
N ALA A 139 11.92 -16.22 -8.94
CA ALA A 139 12.65 -17.46 -9.08
C ALA A 139 13.95 -17.49 -8.24
N ILE A 140 14.72 -16.40 -8.24
CA ILE A 140 15.97 -16.27 -7.46
C ILE A 140 15.69 -16.36 -5.95
N LEU A 141 14.66 -15.68 -5.48
CA LEU A 141 14.29 -15.64 -4.06
C LEU A 141 13.44 -16.85 -3.62
N LYS A 142 13.15 -17.79 -4.52
CA LYS A 142 12.19 -18.89 -4.29
C LYS A 142 10.83 -18.39 -3.78
N ALA A 143 10.42 -17.23 -4.27
CA ALA A 143 9.17 -16.56 -3.94
C ALA A 143 8.07 -16.92 -4.94
N LYS A 144 6.81 -16.80 -4.51
CA LYS A 144 5.66 -16.86 -5.42
C LYS A 144 5.45 -15.50 -6.07
N LYS A 145 5.03 -15.48 -7.32
CA LYS A 145 4.59 -14.26 -8.02
C LYS A 145 3.13 -14.40 -8.42
N TYR A 146 2.29 -13.44 -8.03
CA TYR A 146 0.88 -13.38 -8.42
C TYR A 146 0.58 -12.23 -9.38
N THR A 147 -0.56 -12.35 -10.07
CA THR A 147 -1.14 -11.32 -10.92
C THR A 147 -2.32 -10.62 -10.24
N GLU A 148 -3.07 -11.35 -9.43
CA GLU A 148 -4.19 -10.86 -8.62
C GLU A 148 -3.81 -10.87 -7.14
N PHE A 149 -4.44 -9.98 -6.37
CA PHE A 149 -4.13 -9.80 -4.95
C PHE A 149 -4.88 -10.83 -4.09
N ASP A 150 -4.21 -11.40 -3.10
CA ASP A 150 -4.82 -12.15 -2.00
C ASP A 150 -4.17 -11.78 -0.66
N SER A 151 -4.71 -12.29 0.45
CA SER A 151 -4.20 -12.00 1.80
C SER A 151 -2.83 -12.64 2.10
N THR A 152 -2.30 -13.49 1.22
CA THR A 152 -0.97 -14.09 1.35
C THR A 152 0.13 -13.24 0.75
N VAL A 153 -0.22 -12.21 -0.03
CA VAL A 153 0.73 -11.26 -0.60
C VAL A 153 1.53 -10.58 0.52
N THR A 154 2.85 -10.53 0.34
CA THR A 154 3.78 -9.91 1.29
C THR A 154 4.42 -8.64 0.75
N HIS A 155 4.60 -8.56 -0.58
CA HIS A 155 5.29 -7.45 -1.25
C HIS A 155 4.53 -6.99 -2.48
N VAL A 156 4.23 -5.70 -2.55
CA VAL A 156 3.67 -5.01 -3.72
C VAL A 156 4.74 -4.10 -4.30
N VAL A 157 5.11 -4.32 -5.56
CA VAL A 157 6.12 -3.52 -6.27
C VAL A 157 5.44 -2.52 -7.19
N VAL A 158 5.83 -1.24 -7.08
CA VAL A 158 5.36 -0.12 -7.91
C VAL A 158 6.47 0.38 -8.84
N PRO A 159 6.14 0.95 -10.01
CA PRO A 159 7.14 1.33 -11.02
C PRO A 159 7.99 2.56 -10.65
N GLY A 160 7.55 3.37 -9.67
CA GLY A 160 8.17 4.64 -9.30
C GLY A 160 8.20 4.87 -7.79
N ASP A 161 8.36 6.13 -7.39
CA ASP A 161 8.56 6.57 -6.01
C ASP A 161 7.28 7.01 -5.28
N ALA A 162 6.18 7.17 -6.01
CA ALA A 162 4.86 7.47 -5.45
C ALA A 162 3.98 6.22 -5.35
N VAL A 163 3.14 6.16 -4.31
CA VAL A 163 2.06 5.19 -4.21
C VAL A 163 1.11 5.41 -5.39
N GLN A 164 0.86 4.37 -6.17
CA GLN A 164 -0.15 4.40 -7.22
C GLN A 164 -1.54 4.23 -6.58
N SER A 165 -2.52 5.03 -7.01
CA SER A 165 -3.92 4.88 -6.58
C SER A 165 -4.61 3.69 -7.25
N THR A 166 -4.02 2.50 -7.12
CA THR A 166 -4.54 1.24 -7.66
C THR A 166 -5.10 0.37 -6.53
N LEU A 167 -6.03 -0.52 -6.87
CA LEU A 167 -6.60 -1.47 -5.92
C LEU A 167 -5.52 -2.36 -5.26
N LYS A 168 -4.51 -2.79 -6.03
CA LYS A 168 -3.39 -3.61 -5.51
C LYS A 168 -2.58 -2.88 -4.45
N CYS A 169 -2.32 -1.57 -4.63
CA CYS A 169 -1.61 -0.78 -3.62
C CYS A 169 -2.49 -0.56 -2.39
N MET A 170 -3.76 -0.22 -2.56
CA MET A 170 -4.68 -0.03 -1.42
C MET A 170 -4.82 -1.31 -0.59
N LEU A 171 -5.04 -2.47 -1.24
CA LEU A 171 -5.13 -3.75 -0.54
C LEU A 171 -3.82 -4.12 0.14
N GLY A 172 -2.67 -3.87 -0.51
CA GLY A 172 -1.36 -4.06 0.10
C GLY A 172 -1.16 -3.21 1.35
N ILE A 173 -1.56 -1.93 1.32
CA ILE A 173 -1.51 -1.04 2.48
C ILE A 173 -2.39 -1.58 3.59
N LEU A 174 -3.66 -1.90 3.32
CA LEU A 174 -4.58 -2.44 4.33
C LEU A 174 -4.08 -3.76 4.95
N ASN A 175 -3.34 -4.54 4.19
CA ASN A 175 -2.69 -5.76 4.67
C ASN A 175 -1.29 -5.51 5.26
N GLY A 176 -0.83 -4.27 5.44
CA GLY A 176 0.51 -3.98 5.97
C GLY A 176 1.63 -4.68 5.18
N CYS A 177 1.44 -4.89 3.87
CA CYS A 177 2.46 -5.44 2.98
C CYS A 177 3.59 -4.43 2.78
N TRP A 178 4.76 -4.91 2.39
CA TRP A 178 5.82 -4.05 1.87
C TRP A 178 5.38 -3.43 0.55
N ILE A 179 5.31 -2.10 0.50
CA ILE A 179 5.07 -1.36 -0.75
C ILE A 179 6.41 -0.77 -1.20
N LEU A 180 6.99 -1.34 -2.25
CA LEU A 180 8.38 -1.09 -2.63
C LEU A 180 8.52 -0.47 -4.02
N LYS A 181 9.50 0.43 -4.14
CA LYS A 181 9.97 0.97 -5.43
C LYS A 181 10.58 -0.14 -6.29
N PHE A 182 10.47 -0.01 -7.62
CA PHE A 182 11.04 -0.97 -8.55
C PHE A 182 12.58 -1.09 -8.44
N GLU A 183 13.26 -0.09 -7.89
CA GLU A 183 14.69 -0.11 -7.56
C GLU A 183 15.07 -1.28 -6.65
N TRP A 184 14.16 -1.73 -5.78
CA TRP A 184 14.36 -2.93 -4.97
C TRP A 184 14.57 -4.16 -5.85
N VAL A 185 13.73 -4.34 -6.88
CA VAL A 185 13.85 -5.46 -7.83
C VAL A 185 15.20 -5.42 -8.54
N LYS A 186 15.61 -4.24 -9.02
CA LYS A 186 16.92 -4.04 -9.67
C LYS A 186 18.09 -4.33 -8.71
N ALA A 187 17.97 -3.99 -7.44
CA ALA A 187 19.01 -4.24 -6.44
C ALA A 187 19.12 -5.73 -6.11
N CYS A 188 18.00 -6.40 -5.85
CA CYS A 188 17.96 -7.83 -5.57
C CYS A 188 18.47 -8.67 -6.76
N LEU A 189 18.09 -8.31 -8.00
CA LEU A 189 18.58 -9.02 -9.20
C LEU A 189 20.09 -8.90 -9.39
N ARG A 190 20.68 -7.75 -9.08
CA ARG A 190 22.13 -7.54 -9.20
C ARG A 190 22.92 -8.33 -8.17
N ARG A 191 22.42 -8.39 -6.93
CA ARG A 191 23.13 -9.04 -5.81
C ARG A 191 22.72 -10.49 -5.60
N LYS A 192 21.67 -10.94 -6.29
CA LYS A 192 21.06 -12.28 -6.17
C LYS A 192 20.65 -12.64 -4.74
N VAL A 193 20.31 -11.62 -3.94
CA VAL A 193 19.84 -11.74 -2.56
C VAL A 193 18.62 -10.86 -2.35
N CYS A 194 17.83 -11.14 -1.32
CA CYS A 194 16.74 -10.27 -0.93
C CYS A 194 17.32 -9.05 -0.20
N GLU A 195 17.37 -7.90 -0.87
CA GLU A 195 17.82 -6.65 -0.27
C GLU A 195 16.84 -6.19 0.82
N GLN A 196 17.39 -5.44 1.77
CA GLN A 196 16.64 -4.84 2.87
C GLN A 196 15.52 -3.92 2.34
N GLU A 197 14.28 -4.26 2.65
CA GLU A 197 13.07 -3.65 2.10
C GLU A 197 12.90 -2.19 2.53
N GLU A 198 13.25 -1.83 3.76
CA GLU A 198 13.07 -0.49 4.35
C GLU A 198 13.72 0.61 3.53
N LYS A 199 14.84 0.30 2.85
CA LYS A 199 15.57 1.25 2.00
C LYS A 199 14.78 1.64 0.74
N TYR A 200 13.84 0.80 0.33
CA TYR A 200 13.07 0.94 -0.91
C TYR A 200 11.57 1.11 -0.64
N GLU A 201 11.17 1.14 0.62
CA GLU A 201 9.78 1.31 1.05
C GLU A 201 9.26 2.70 0.66
N ILE A 202 8.02 2.74 0.17
CA ILE A 202 7.32 3.99 -0.08
C ILE A 202 6.92 4.59 1.30
N PRO A 203 7.26 5.86 1.60
CA PRO A 203 7.01 6.44 2.92
C PRO A 203 5.51 6.70 3.17
N GLU A 204 5.20 7.24 4.36
CA GLU A 204 3.86 7.65 4.79
C GLU A 204 2.88 6.49 5.04
N GLY A 205 1.82 6.40 4.24
CA GLY A 205 0.72 5.45 4.43
C GLY A 205 1.18 3.99 4.48
N PRO A 206 1.89 3.49 3.45
CA PRO A 206 2.44 2.14 3.45
C PRO A 206 3.26 1.78 4.69
N ARG A 207 4.28 2.60 5.01
CA ARG A 207 5.17 2.36 6.14
C ARG A 207 4.44 2.33 7.47
N ARG A 208 3.52 3.29 7.70
CA ARG A 208 2.69 3.30 8.92
C ARG A 208 1.84 2.04 9.02
N SER A 209 1.21 1.61 7.93
CA SER A 209 0.36 0.42 7.95
C SER A 209 1.14 -0.88 8.23
N ARG A 210 2.33 -1.03 7.65
CA ARG A 210 3.22 -2.16 7.94
C ARG A 210 3.62 -2.20 9.42
N LEU A 211 4.08 -1.06 9.97
CA LEU A 211 4.46 -0.96 11.38
C LEU A 211 3.28 -1.27 12.31
N ASN A 212 2.07 -0.81 11.97
CA ASN A 212 0.87 -1.14 12.73
C ASN A 212 0.59 -2.65 12.73
N ARG A 213 0.79 -3.34 11.61
CA ARG A 213 0.61 -4.80 11.51
C ARG A 213 1.67 -5.59 12.30
N GLU A 214 2.84 -5.03 12.54
CA GLU A 214 3.87 -5.68 13.36
C GLU A 214 3.61 -5.57 14.86
N GLN A 215 2.78 -4.62 15.27
CA GLN A 215 2.38 -4.40 16.66
C GLN A 215 1.06 -5.12 17.03
N LEU A 216 0.46 -5.85 16.09
CA LEU A 216 -0.74 -6.67 16.24
C LEU A 216 -0.39 -8.16 16.28
#